data_AF-A0A8H6HEA5-F1
#
_entry.id   AF-A0A8H6HEA5-F1
#
_cell.length_a   1.000
_cell.length_b   1.000
_cell.length_c   1.000
_cell.angle_alpha   90.00
_cell.angle_beta   90.00
_cell.angle_gamma   90.00
#
_symmetry.space_group_name_H-M   'P 1'
#
loop_
_entity.id
_entity.type
_entity.pdbx_description
1 polymer ?
#
loop_
_entity_poly.entity_id
_entity_poly.type
_entity_poly.pdbx_seq_one_letter_code
_entity_poly.pdbx_strand_id
1 'polypeptide(L)'
;MLKHCTNLETLTFDFNYKCPLLFEDSRPRLQTLYHTSIVFPRLRTLRIRHTPDIDLLLGYLQASALLHLVLQSLRIPSDELRLCLSDLPSLKRLTLEQITLEDDGPLFVDAYYGEEGNTMTGVSPDLPALEQLELFGLPYVFILGTMRHKCSEDVLYWLFDPQKLSSRMIPPFDSEDPAL
;
A
#
# COMPACT_ATOMS: atom_id res chain seq x y z
N MET A 1 24.27 -6.40 3.57
CA MET A 1 24.74 -5.10 4.09
C MET A 1 23.75 -4.44 5.05
N LEU A 2 22.43 -4.50 4.80
CA LEU A 2 21.41 -3.84 5.64
C LEU A 2 21.26 -4.35 7.09
N LYS A 3 21.68 -5.59 7.38
CA LYS A 3 21.53 -6.22 8.71
C LYS A 3 22.24 -5.49 9.87
N HIS A 4 23.19 -4.59 9.57
CA HIS A 4 23.93 -3.83 10.57
C HIS A 4 23.37 -2.41 10.81
N CYS A 5 22.35 -2.01 10.05
CA CYS A 5 21.76 -0.68 10.12
C CYS A 5 20.67 -0.58 11.21
N THR A 6 21.04 -0.83 12.47
CA THR A 6 20.09 -0.91 13.60
C THR A 6 19.48 0.44 14.01
N ASN A 7 20.13 1.55 13.66
CA ASN A 7 19.65 2.92 13.93
C ASN A 7 18.97 3.58 12.73
N LEU A 8 18.61 2.81 11.70
CA LEU A 8 17.95 3.35 10.52
C LEU A 8 16.52 3.79 10.86
N GLU A 9 16.21 5.07 10.69
CA GLU A 9 14.87 5.61 10.95
C GLU A 9 14.03 5.80 9.69
N THR A 10 14.67 6.00 8.55
CA THR A 10 14.01 6.17 7.24
C THR A 10 14.66 5.27 6.22
N LEU A 11 13.85 4.51 5.48
CA LEU A 11 14.29 3.63 4.41
C LEU A 11 13.44 3.88 3.18
N THR A 12 14.10 4.03 2.03
CA THR A 12 13.44 4.13 0.73
C THR A 12 13.95 3.02 -0.17
N PHE A 13 13.02 2.21 -0.67
CA PHE A 13 13.24 1.29 -1.77
C PHE A 13 12.63 1.90 -3.03
N ASP A 14 13.46 2.06 -4.07
CA ASP A 14 13.02 2.55 -5.37
C ASP A 14 13.58 1.61 -6.44
N PHE A 15 12.71 0.76 -6.97
CA PHE A 15 13.08 -0.24 -7.97
C PHE A 15 12.82 0.33 -9.36
N ASN A 16 13.86 0.79 -10.04
CA ASN A 16 13.69 1.38 -11.37
C ASN A 16 13.16 0.34 -12.37
N TYR A 17 11.91 0.47 -12.82
CA TYR A 17 11.18 -0.44 -13.71
C TYR A 17 11.76 -0.64 -15.12
N LYS A 18 12.93 -0.07 -15.42
CA LYS A 18 13.56 -0.17 -16.75
C LYS A 18 13.94 -1.60 -17.18
N CYS A 19 13.74 -2.62 -16.34
CA CYS A 19 13.97 -4.02 -16.72
C CYS A 19 12.85 -4.97 -16.22
N PRO A 20 11.74 -5.07 -16.97
CA PRO A 20 10.63 -5.99 -16.65
C PRO A 20 11.05 -7.47 -16.66
N LEU A 21 12.06 -7.83 -17.44
CA LEU A 21 12.47 -9.21 -17.72
C LEU A 21 13.14 -9.94 -16.56
N LEU A 22 13.46 -9.25 -15.45
CA LEU A 22 14.12 -9.87 -14.31
C LEU A 22 13.15 -10.44 -13.28
N PHE A 23 11.85 -10.12 -13.34
CA PHE A 23 10.97 -10.35 -12.18
C PHE A 23 10.43 -11.78 -12.05
N GLU A 24 10.02 -12.43 -13.14
CA GLU A 24 9.54 -13.83 -13.05
C GLU A 24 10.64 -14.79 -12.54
N ASP A 25 11.88 -14.58 -12.97
CA ASP A 25 13.05 -15.36 -12.50
C ASP A 25 13.65 -14.85 -11.18
N SER A 26 13.18 -13.73 -10.64
CA SER A 26 13.73 -13.15 -9.41
C SER A 26 13.13 -13.72 -8.14
N ARG A 27 11.90 -14.26 -8.16
CA ARG A 27 11.27 -14.83 -6.95
C ARG A 27 12.15 -15.82 -6.19
N PRO A 28 12.85 -16.79 -6.84
CA PRO A 28 13.75 -17.70 -6.15
C PRO A 28 14.98 -17.01 -5.56
N ARG A 29 15.51 -15.97 -6.22
CA ARG A 29 16.68 -15.19 -5.78
C ARG A 29 16.34 -14.25 -4.63
N LEU A 30 15.14 -13.67 -4.70
CA LEU A 30 14.53 -12.90 -3.64
C LEU A 30 14.31 -13.78 -2.41
N GLN A 31 13.70 -14.97 -2.55
CA GLN A 31 13.57 -15.94 -1.46
C GLN A 31 14.91 -16.26 -0.79
N THR A 32 16.01 -16.38 -1.55
CA THR A 32 17.33 -16.64 -0.96
C THR A 32 17.88 -15.45 -0.18
N LEU A 33 17.65 -14.23 -0.64
CA LEU A 33 18.02 -13.00 0.09
C LEU A 33 17.16 -12.79 1.34
N TYR A 34 15.94 -13.33 1.32
CA TYR A 34 14.93 -13.13 2.33
C TYR A 34 14.83 -14.22 3.41
N HIS A 35 15.60 -15.32 3.29
CA HIS A 35 15.68 -16.35 4.34
C HIS A 35 16.13 -15.84 5.71
N THR A 36 16.66 -14.62 5.78
CA THR A 36 16.97 -13.97 7.05
C THR A 36 16.09 -12.74 7.20
N SER A 37 15.19 -12.76 8.18
CA SER A 37 14.43 -11.58 8.58
C SER A 37 15.39 -10.42 8.85
N ILE A 38 15.08 -9.25 8.30
CA ILE A 38 15.84 -8.04 8.54
C ILE A 38 15.05 -7.22 9.56
N VAL A 39 15.65 -7.02 10.72
CA VAL A 39 15.03 -6.26 11.82
C VAL A 39 15.53 -4.83 11.76
N PHE A 40 14.58 -3.88 11.64
CA PHE A 40 14.87 -2.46 11.78
C PHE A 40 14.11 -1.90 12.98
N PRO A 41 14.67 -2.04 14.19
CA PRO A 41 13.95 -1.75 15.43
C PRO A 41 13.60 -0.26 15.61
N ARG A 42 14.26 0.64 14.85
CA ARG A 42 14.04 2.09 14.90
C ARG A 42 13.45 2.66 13.62
N LEU A 43 13.08 1.81 12.65
CA LEU A 43 12.52 2.29 11.39
C LEU A 43 11.15 2.89 11.64
N ARG A 44 11.01 4.19 11.35
CA ARG A 44 9.77 4.95 11.51
C ARG A 44 9.10 5.24 10.19
N THR A 45 9.88 5.43 9.13
CA THR A 45 9.38 5.76 7.81
C THR A 45 9.91 4.78 6.77
N LEU A 46 8.99 4.12 6.06
CA LEU A 46 9.30 3.23 4.95
C LEU A 46 8.62 3.76 3.70
N ARG A 47 9.40 4.01 2.66
CA ARG A 47 8.90 4.36 1.33
C ARG A 47 9.26 3.27 0.35
N ILE A 48 8.26 2.76 -0.37
CA ILE A 48 8.41 1.73 -1.37
C ILE A 48 7.87 2.29 -2.67
N ARG A 49 8.72 2.32 -3.69
CA ARG A 49 8.38 2.79 -5.03
C ARG A 49 8.73 1.71 -6.02
N HIS A 50 7.83 1.51 -6.97
CA HIS A 50 8.09 0.71 -8.15
C HIS A 50 8.45 -0.78 -7.88
N THR A 51 7.96 -1.37 -6.79
CA THR A 51 8.23 -2.78 -6.42
C THR A 51 7.10 -3.69 -6.89
N PRO A 52 7.38 -4.80 -7.59
CA PRO A 52 6.36 -5.78 -7.95
C PRO A 52 5.98 -6.74 -6.81
N ASP A 53 6.92 -7.12 -5.93
CA ASP A 53 6.67 -8.07 -4.84
C ASP A 53 6.78 -7.39 -3.46
N ILE A 54 5.81 -6.54 -3.13
CA ILE A 54 5.77 -5.81 -1.86
C ILE A 54 5.41 -6.70 -0.67
N ASP A 55 4.60 -7.73 -0.90
CA ASP A 55 4.22 -8.76 0.08
C ASP A 55 5.45 -9.45 0.68
N LEU A 56 6.39 -9.85 -0.18
CA LEU A 56 7.67 -10.39 0.23
C LEU A 56 8.43 -9.34 1.02
N LEU A 57 8.59 -8.13 0.47
CA LEU A 57 9.40 -7.09 1.10
C LEU A 57 8.92 -6.74 2.52
N LEU A 58 7.60 -6.61 2.73
CA LEU A 58 7.03 -6.30 4.03
C LEU A 58 7.04 -7.52 4.96
N GLY A 59 6.75 -8.72 4.46
CA GLY A 59 6.80 -9.96 5.26
C GLY A 59 8.18 -10.26 5.85
N TYR A 60 9.26 -9.84 5.17
CA TYR A 60 10.64 -10.03 5.67
C TYR A 60 11.18 -8.87 6.50
N LEU A 61 10.49 -7.73 6.49
CA LEU A 61 10.93 -6.50 7.15
C LEU A 61 10.23 -6.39 8.50
N GLN A 62 10.95 -6.74 9.56
CA GLN A 62 10.46 -6.56 10.92
C GLN A 62 10.70 -5.12 11.37
N ALA A 63 9.67 -4.28 11.20
CA ALA A 63 9.65 -2.89 11.66
C ALA A 63 8.43 -2.61 12.54
N SER A 64 8.44 -3.16 13.76
CA SER A 64 7.39 -2.95 14.75
C SER A 64 7.20 -1.48 15.17
N ALA A 65 8.22 -0.65 14.95
CA ALA A 65 8.20 0.79 15.22
C ALA A 65 7.79 1.64 14.00
N LEU A 66 7.33 1.02 12.90
CA LEU A 66 6.95 1.73 11.70
C LEU A 66 5.71 2.60 11.95
N LEU A 67 5.86 3.91 11.71
CA LEU A 67 4.82 4.90 11.93
C LEU A 67 4.25 5.42 10.62
N HIS A 68 5.06 5.50 9.57
CA HIS A 68 4.67 6.02 8.26
C HIS A 68 5.09 5.06 7.15
N LEU A 69 4.10 4.57 6.41
CA LEU A 69 4.29 3.77 5.21
C LEU A 69 3.84 4.56 3.98
N VAL A 70 4.70 4.67 2.98
CA VAL A 70 4.41 5.30 1.69
C VAL A 70 4.58 4.26 0.59
N LEU A 71 3.49 3.91 -0.05
CA LEU A 71 3.45 3.00 -1.19
C LEU A 71 3.18 3.82 -2.45
N GLN A 72 4.06 3.70 -3.44
CA GLN A 72 3.95 4.50 -4.65
C GLN A 72 4.17 3.70 -5.94
N SER A 73 3.28 3.90 -6.90
CA SER A 73 3.37 3.33 -8.25
C SER A 73 3.53 1.82 -8.20
N LEU A 74 2.71 1.16 -7.38
CA LEU A 74 2.73 -0.29 -7.21
C LEU A 74 1.49 -0.91 -7.85
N ARG A 75 1.64 -2.17 -8.27
CA ARG A 75 0.56 -3.02 -8.71
C ARG A 75 0.50 -4.22 -7.75
N ILE A 76 -0.58 -4.36 -7.00
CA ILE A 76 -0.68 -5.34 -5.91
C ILE A 76 -2.12 -5.87 -5.77
N PRO A 77 -2.32 -7.18 -5.56
CA PRO A 77 -3.62 -7.70 -5.13
C PRO A 77 -4.08 -7.08 -3.81
N SER A 78 -5.38 -6.83 -3.68
CA SER A 78 -5.99 -6.23 -2.50
C SER A 78 -5.78 -7.09 -1.24
N ASP A 79 -5.88 -8.41 -1.37
CA ASP A 79 -5.61 -9.37 -0.28
C ASP A 79 -4.19 -9.26 0.26
N GLU A 80 -3.20 -9.18 -0.63
CA GLU A 80 -1.79 -9.04 -0.25
C GLU A 80 -1.54 -7.73 0.46
N LEU A 81 -2.15 -6.63 -0.01
CA LEU A 81 -2.02 -5.33 0.66
C LEU A 81 -2.61 -5.39 2.07
N ARG A 82 -3.77 -6.03 2.22
CA ARG A 82 -4.44 -6.21 3.53
C ARG A 82 -3.58 -7.02 4.49
N LEU A 83 -3.02 -8.15 4.03
CA LEU A 83 -2.11 -8.97 4.83
C LEU A 83 -0.90 -8.15 5.29
N CYS A 84 -0.25 -7.43 4.37
CA CYS A 84 0.88 -6.57 4.69
C CYS A 84 0.56 -5.52 5.75
N LEU A 85 -0.61 -4.89 5.63
CA LEU A 85 -1.04 -3.86 6.57
C LEU A 85 -1.38 -4.45 7.95
N SER A 86 -1.93 -5.67 8.00
CA SER A 86 -2.27 -6.33 9.26
C SER A 86 -1.08 -6.61 10.18
N ASP A 87 0.13 -6.73 9.61
CA ASP A 87 1.38 -6.94 10.35
C ASP A 87 2.01 -5.63 10.89
N LEU A 88 1.33 -4.48 10.75
CA LEU A 88 1.85 -3.16 11.11
C LEU A 88 1.00 -2.47 12.20
N PRO A 89 0.97 -3.00 13.44
CA PRO A 89 0.08 -2.51 14.49
C PRO A 89 0.38 -1.08 14.98
N SER A 90 1.60 -0.57 14.74
CA SER A 90 2.03 0.77 15.12
C SER A 90 1.82 1.83 14.03
N LEU A 91 1.30 1.44 12.87
CA LEU A 91 1.21 2.31 11.70
C LEU A 91 0.23 3.45 11.96
N LYS A 92 0.72 4.68 11.97
CA LYS A 92 -0.08 5.90 12.17
C LYS A 92 -0.46 6.57 10.87
N ARG A 93 0.40 6.49 9.85
CA ARG A 93 0.21 7.16 8.56
C ARG A 93 0.41 6.18 7.42
N LEU A 94 -0.58 6.09 6.55
CA LEU A 94 -0.52 5.32 5.32
C LEU A 94 -0.75 6.24 4.13
N THR A 95 0.21 6.29 3.21
CA THR A 95 0.08 7.02 1.96
C THR A 95 0.11 6.03 0.80
N LEU A 96 -0.97 5.97 0.02
CA LEU A 96 -1.09 5.17 -1.19
C LEU A 96 -1.13 6.10 -2.40
N GLU A 97 -0.09 6.07 -3.23
CA GLU A 97 0.05 6.95 -4.40
C GLU A 97 0.15 6.11 -5.67
N GLN A 98 -0.76 6.30 -6.63
CA GLN A 98 -0.77 5.60 -7.91
C GLN A 98 -0.74 4.06 -7.74
N ILE A 99 -1.52 3.54 -6.79
CA ILE A 99 -1.63 2.10 -6.58
C ILE A 99 -2.67 1.54 -7.56
N THR A 100 -2.30 0.47 -8.26
CA THR A 100 -3.20 -0.32 -9.10
C THR A 100 -3.51 -1.62 -8.37
N LEU A 101 -4.77 -1.83 -8.01
CA LEU A 101 -5.21 -3.11 -7.45
C LEU A 101 -5.46 -4.10 -8.60
N GLU A 102 -4.96 -5.34 -8.46
CA GLU A 102 -5.09 -6.36 -9.51
C GLU A 102 -6.46 -7.02 -9.57
N ASP A 103 -7.20 -6.91 -8.48
CA ASP A 103 -8.50 -7.49 -8.24
C ASP A 103 -9.53 -6.40 -7.89
N ASP A 104 -10.81 -6.71 -8.12
CA ASP A 104 -11.92 -5.81 -7.80
C ASP A 104 -12.28 -5.80 -6.29
N GLY A 105 -11.38 -6.34 -5.45
CA GLY A 105 -11.57 -6.49 -4.02
C GLY A 105 -11.54 -5.13 -3.29
N PRO A 106 -12.46 -4.89 -2.34
CA PRO A 106 -12.37 -3.69 -1.51
C PRO A 106 -11.16 -3.79 -0.56
N LEU A 107 -10.38 -2.71 -0.49
CA LEU A 107 -9.21 -2.65 0.39
C LEU A 107 -9.59 -2.63 1.88
N PHE A 108 -10.68 -1.92 2.19
CA PHE A 108 -11.24 -1.81 3.52
C PHE A 108 -12.67 -2.34 3.45
N VAL A 109 -12.92 -3.44 4.15
CA VAL A 109 -14.25 -4.03 4.25
C VAL A 109 -14.69 -3.86 5.70
N ASP A 110 -15.68 -3.01 6.00
CA ASP A 110 -16.44 -3.24 7.25
C ASP A 110 -17.20 -4.53 7.01
N ALA A 111 -17.18 -5.43 8.00
CA ALA A 111 -17.98 -6.65 7.99
C ALA A 111 -19.47 -6.27 7.91
N TYR A 112 -19.95 -6.00 6.70
CA TYR A 112 -21.35 -5.77 6.44
C TYR A 112 -21.97 -7.15 6.43
N TYR A 113 -22.65 -7.49 7.52
CA TYR A 113 -23.49 -8.67 7.60
C TYR A 113 -24.63 -8.49 6.60
N GLY A 114 -24.42 -8.95 5.37
CA GLY A 114 -25.53 -9.19 4.45
C GLY A 114 -26.41 -10.27 5.04
N GLU A 115 -27.70 -10.00 5.21
CA GLU A 115 -28.69 -10.92 5.77
C GLU A 115 -28.88 -12.20 4.93
N GLU A 116 -28.29 -12.29 3.73
CA GLU A 116 -28.44 -13.40 2.82
C GLU A 116 -27.16 -14.24 2.68
N GLY A 117 -26.86 -15.03 3.73
CA GLY A 117 -26.28 -16.39 3.65
C GLY A 117 -24.95 -16.67 2.94
N ASN A 118 -24.33 -15.71 2.25
CA ASN A 118 -23.10 -15.90 1.51
C ASN A 118 -22.11 -14.78 1.87
N THR A 119 -21.65 -14.82 3.12
CA THR A 119 -20.66 -13.89 3.64
C THR A 119 -19.34 -14.10 2.92
N MET A 120 -19.00 -13.21 1.98
CA MET A 120 -17.59 -12.99 1.64
C MET A 120 -16.91 -12.45 2.90
N THR A 121 -16.30 -13.34 3.68
CA THR A 121 -15.50 -12.98 4.85
C THR A 121 -14.15 -12.41 4.39
N GLY A 122 -14.17 -11.20 3.84
CA GLY A 122 -12.95 -10.43 3.66
C GLY A 122 -12.43 -10.00 5.02
N VAL A 123 -11.23 -10.44 5.40
CA VAL A 123 -10.57 -9.95 6.62
C VAL A 123 -10.10 -8.52 6.36
N SER A 124 -10.72 -7.56 7.05
CA SER A 124 -10.27 -6.17 7.01
C SER A 124 -8.93 -6.05 7.75
N PRO A 125 -7.94 -5.30 7.22
CA PRO A 125 -6.70 -5.07 7.94
C PRO A 125 -7.01 -4.31 9.23
N ASP A 126 -6.67 -4.89 10.38
CA ASP A 126 -6.84 -4.18 11.65
C ASP A 126 -5.66 -3.22 11.83
N LEU A 127 -5.94 -1.93 11.60
CA LEU A 127 -4.98 -0.85 11.76
C LEU A 127 -5.40 0.05 12.94
N PRO A 128 -5.32 -0.43 14.20
CA PRO A 128 -5.89 0.25 15.35
C PRO A 128 -5.21 1.59 15.67
N ALA A 129 -3.98 1.79 15.21
CA ALA A 129 -3.20 3.01 15.43
C ALA A 129 -3.25 4.02 14.27
N LEU A 130 -4.00 3.72 13.20
CA LEU A 130 -4.00 4.56 12.01
C LEU A 130 -4.71 5.89 12.28
N GLU A 131 -3.95 6.98 12.18
CA GLU A 131 -4.41 8.35 12.39
C GLU A 131 -4.65 9.09 11.07
N GLN A 132 -3.93 8.70 10.00
CA GLN A 132 -3.94 9.40 8.72
C GLN A 132 -3.86 8.42 7.55
N LEU A 133 -4.84 8.50 6.65
CA LEU A 133 -4.84 7.79 5.37
C LEU A 133 -4.85 8.81 4.24
N GLU A 134 -3.88 8.70 3.34
CA GLU A 134 -3.77 9.56 2.16
C GLU A 134 -3.82 8.69 0.91
N LEU A 135 -4.79 8.97 0.04
CA LEU A 135 -4.99 8.25 -1.21
C LEU A 135 -4.80 9.22 -2.39
N PHE A 136 -3.83 8.95 -3.26
CA PHE A 136 -3.52 9.78 -4.41
C PHE A 136 -3.59 8.96 -5.69
N GLY A 137 -4.40 9.40 -6.66
CA GLY A 137 -4.47 8.76 -7.98
C GLY A 137 -5.00 7.33 -7.97
N LEU A 138 -5.84 6.96 -6.99
CA LEU A 138 -6.59 5.70 -7.03
C LEU A 138 -7.79 5.84 -7.98
N PRO A 139 -8.13 4.80 -8.76
CA PRO A 139 -9.37 4.79 -9.52
C PRO A 139 -10.59 4.91 -8.58
N TYR A 140 -11.51 5.81 -8.92
CA TYR A 140 -12.65 6.27 -8.09
C TYR A 140 -13.58 5.15 -7.56
N VAL A 141 -13.52 3.95 -8.11
CA VAL A 141 -14.43 2.84 -7.81
C VAL A 141 -14.09 2.12 -6.50
N PHE A 142 -12.87 2.27 -5.98
CA PHE A 142 -12.34 1.43 -4.90
C PHE A 142 -12.42 2.02 -3.48
N ILE A 143 -12.89 3.27 -3.34
CA ILE A 143 -12.90 3.99 -2.05
C ILE A 143 -14.27 3.93 -1.36
N LEU A 144 -15.32 3.51 -2.07
CA LEU A 144 -16.70 3.50 -1.57
C LEU A 144 -17.04 2.19 -0.86
N GLY A 145 -16.28 1.90 0.17
CA GLY A 145 -16.57 0.88 1.16
C GLY A 145 -15.85 1.27 2.44
N THR A 146 -16.59 1.80 3.40
CA THR A 146 -16.30 1.54 4.81
C THR A 146 -15.00 2.12 5.38
N MET A 147 -14.97 3.45 5.53
CA MET A 147 -14.10 4.14 6.50
C MET A 147 -14.93 4.92 7.55
N ARG A 148 -16.21 4.60 7.70
CA ARG A 148 -17.13 5.37 8.58
C ARG A 148 -16.92 5.16 10.08
N HIS A 149 -16.21 4.09 10.47
CA HIS A 149 -16.18 3.66 11.87
C HIS A 149 -14.82 3.70 12.58
N LYS A 150 -13.70 3.91 11.88
CA LYS A 150 -12.36 3.82 12.51
C LYS A 150 -11.45 5.04 12.35
N CYS A 151 -11.69 5.92 11.38
CA CYS A 151 -10.94 7.18 11.28
C CYS A 151 -11.75 8.32 11.92
N SER A 152 -11.09 9.32 12.53
CA SER A 152 -11.81 10.53 12.95
C SER A 152 -12.49 11.15 11.73
N GLU A 153 -13.66 11.78 11.92
CA GLU A 153 -14.43 12.38 10.82
C GLU A 153 -13.57 13.30 9.93
N ASP A 154 -12.54 13.93 10.49
CA ASP A 154 -11.58 14.79 9.80
C ASP A 154 -10.77 14.10 8.68
N VAL A 155 -10.52 12.78 8.78
CA VAL A 155 -9.75 12.01 7.78
C VAL A 155 -10.59 11.75 6.53
N LEU A 156 -11.91 11.58 6.71
CA LEU A 156 -12.83 11.34 5.60
C LEU A 156 -13.03 12.58 4.73
N TYR A 157 -13.03 13.78 5.32
CA TYR A 157 -13.26 15.03 4.59
C TYR A 157 -12.26 15.28 3.46
N TRP A 158 -11.03 14.75 3.53
CA TRP A 158 -10.04 14.87 2.46
C TRP A 158 -10.33 13.99 1.24
N LEU A 159 -10.95 12.82 1.43
CA LEU A 159 -11.31 11.91 0.34
C LEU A 159 -12.48 12.45 -0.50
N PHE A 160 -13.29 13.32 0.10
CA PHE A 160 -14.52 13.84 -0.50
C PHE A 160 -14.50 15.36 -0.74
N ASP A 161 -13.33 16.02 -0.78
CA ASP A 161 -13.21 17.42 -1.21
C ASP A 161 -12.93 17.48 -2.74
N PRO A 162 -13.98 17.59 -3.57
CA PRO A 162 -13.82 17.64 -5.03
C PRO A 162 -13.02 18.86 -5.50
N GLN A 163 -12.94 19.94 -4.72
CA GLN A 163 -12.19 21.13 -5.14
C GLN A 163 -10.68 20.89 -5.10
N LYS A 164 -10.19 20.11 -4.13
CA LYS A 164 -8.77 19.71 -4.07
C LYS A 164 -8.42 18.63 -5.11
N LEU A 165 -9.36 17.72 -5.41
CA LEU A 165 -9.20 16.71 -6.46
C LEU A 165 -9.07 17.35 -7.86
N SER A 166 -9.89 18.37 -8.17
CA SER A 166 -9.85 19.05 -9.48
C SER A 166 -8.53 19.78 -9.77
N SER A 167 -7.85 20.28 -8.73
CA SER A 167 -6.59 21.03 -8.88
C SER A 167 -5.37 20.15 -9.19
N ARG A 168 -5.50 18.82 -9.11
CA ARG A 168 -4.40 17.85 -9.30
C ARG A 168 -4.75 16.70 -10.23
N MET A 169 -5.88 16.76 -10.93
CA MET A 169 -6.13 15.85 -12.04
C MET A 169 -5.08 16.09 -13.11
N ILE A 170 -4.12 15.16 -13.20
CA ILE A 170 -3.34 14.97 -14.43
C ILE A 170 -4.40 14.68 -15.50
N PRO A 171 -4.45 15.43 -16.62
CA PRO A 171 -5.38 15.12 -17.68
C PRO A 171 -5.20 13.65 -18.09
N PRO A 172 -6.27 12.95 -18.50
CA PRO A 172 -6.12 11.62 -19.09
C PRO A 172 -5.06 11.71 -20.18
N PHE A 173 -4.18 10.71 -20.24
CA PHE A 173 -3.19 10.59 -21.30
C PHE A 173 -3.93 10.60 -22.64
N ASP A 174 -3.97 11.76 -23.31
CA ASP A 174 -4.37 11.84 -24.70
C ASP A 174 -3.26 11.16 -25.51
N SER A 175 -3.48 9.88 -25.80
CA SER A 175 -2.68 9.13 -26.76
C SER A 175 -3.03 9.58 -28.17
N GLU A 176 -2.57 10.77 -28.55
CA GLU A 176 -2.48 11.18 -29.94
C GLU A 176 -1.03 11.61 -30.22
N ASP A 177 -0.23 10.64 -30.65
CA ASP A 177 0.94 10.93 -31.50
C ASP A 177 0.56 10.50 -32.92
N PRO A 178 0.05 11.40 -33.77
CA PRO A 178 -0.01 11.17 -35.19
C PRO A 178 1.31 11.64 -35.82
N ALA A 179 1.95 10.71 -36.53
CA ALA A 179 3.03 10.91 -37.50
C ALA A 179 4.45 11.16 -36.96
N LEU A 180 5.29 10.13 -37.08
CA LEU A 180 6.53 10.14 -37.87
C LEU A 180 6.82 8.75 -38.43
#